data_AF-A0A969IIW3-F1
#
_entry.id   AF-A0A969IIW3-F1
#
_cell.length_a   1.000
_cell.length_b   1.000
_cell.length_c   1.000
_cell.angle_alpha   90.00
_cell.angle_beta   90.00
_cell.angle_gamma   90.00
#
_symmetry.space_group_name_H-M   'P 1'
#
loop_
_entity.id
_entity.type
_entity.pdbx_description
1 polymer ?
#
loop_
_entity_poly.entity_id
_entity_poly.type
_entity_poly.pdbx_seq_one_letter_code
_entity_poly.pdbx_strand_id
1 'polypeptide(L)' 'MGNAEYKNAIAESKCKRFPSVVKRPFYSVLENHKLNKLGLNKMPGWKEALVSFLKKHHKN' A
#
# COMPACT_ATOMS: atom_id res chain seq x y z
N MET A 1 -30.08 -23.14 -2.06
CA MET A 1 -29.95 -21.69 -1.83
C MET A 1 -29.07 -21.48 -0.60
N GLY A 2 -27.95 -20.78 -0.77
CA GLY A 2 -27.01 -20.46 0.29
C GLY A 2 -26.10 -19.33 -0.17
N ASN A 3 -26.66 -18.13 -0.25
CA ASN A 3 -25.88 -16.90 -0.43
C ASN A 3 -25.37 -16.46 0.94
N ALA A 4 -24.05 -16.47 1.15
CA ALA A 4 -23.42 -15.79 2.27
C ALA A 4 -21.98 -15.38 1.90
N GLU A 5 -21.90 -14.21 1.30
CA GLU A 5 -20.90 -13.16 1.55
C GLU A 5 -19.60 -13.57 2.27
N TYR A 6 -18.58 -14.03 1.52
CA TYR A 6 -17.20 -13.82 1.95
C TYR A 6 -16.83 -12.34 1.72
N LYS A 7 -17.36 -11.45 2.56
CA LYS A 7 -16.80 -10.11 2.70
C LYS A 7 -15.41 -10.29 3.29
N ASN A 8 -14.39 -10.14 2.46
CA ASN A 8 -12.96 -10.27 2.77
C ASN A 8 -12.61 -9.63 4.13
N ALA A 9 -12.61 -10.42 5.20
CA ALA A 9 -12.26 -9.96 6.53
C ALA A 9 -10.74 -9.76 6.61
N ILE A 10 -10.30 -8.51 6.71
CA ILE A 10 -8.89 -8.16 6.94
C ILE A 10 -8.68 -8.05 8.46
N ALA A 11 -7.75 -8.84 9.00
CA ALA A 11 -7.40 -8.83 10.42
C ALA A 11 -5.95 -8.38 10.62
N GLU A 12 -5.70 -7.61 11.68
CA GLU A 12 -4.36 -7.19 12.05
C GLU A 12 -3.47 -8.38 12.41
N SER A 13 -2.16 -8.25 12.15
CA SER A 13 -1.21 -9.30 12.50
C SER A 13 0.19 -8.77 12.79
N LYS A 14 0.96 -9.56 13.54
CA LYS A 14 2.38 -9.29 13.82
C LYS A 14 3.24 -9.96 12.76
N CYS A 15 4.35 -9.32 12.38
CA CYS A 15 5.33 -9.89 11.45
C CYS A 15 5.83 -11.28 11.88
N LYS A 16 5.92 -11.57 13.18
CA LYS A 16 6.33 -12.89 13.70
C LYS A 16 5.40 -14.04 13.27
N ARG A 17 4.13 -13.76 12.95
CA ARG A 17 3.17 -14.76 12.45
C ARG A 17 3.53 -15.23 11.03
N PHE A 18 4.26 -14.41 10.29
CA PHE A 18 4.66 -14.65 8.91
C PHE A 18 6.18 -14.47 8.80
N PRO A 19 6.97 -15.42 9.33
CA PRO A 19 8.42 -15.29 9.38
C PRO A 19 9.02 -15.22 7.97
N SER A 20 10.06 -14.41 7.83
CA SER A 20 10.82 -14.28 6.59
C SER A 20 12.29 -14.53 6.89
N VAL A 21 13.00 -15.15 5.95
CA VAL A 21 14.45 -15.38 6.06
C VAL A 21 15.21 -14.05 6.18
N VAL A 22 14.67 -12.97 5.58
CA VAL A 22 15.26 -11.64 5.60
C VAL A 22 14.66 -10.75 6.68
N LYS A 23 15.51 -9.95 7.33
CA LYS A 23 15.07 -8.94 8.31
C LYS A 23 14.34 -7.80 7.60
N ARG A 24 13.16 -7.45 8.09
CA ARG A 24 12.38 -6.31 7.62
C ARG A 24 12.52 -5.14 8.59
N PRO A 25 12.80 -3.92 8.11
CA PRO A 25 12.78 -2.74 8.97
C PRO A 25 11.37 -2.51 9.51
N PHE A 26 11.28 -2.03 10.75
CA PHE A 26 9.99 -1.71 11.38
C PHE A 26 9.30 -0.52 10.71
N TYR A 27 10.10 0.44 10.23
CA TYR A 27 9.65 1.64 9.55
C TYR A 27 10.47 1.85 8.29
N SER A 28 9.81 1.96 7.14
CA SER A 28 10.45 2.08 5.83
C SER A 28 9.87 3.23 5.00
N VAL A 29 9.28 4.23 5.65
CA VAL A 29 8.81 5.44 4.98
C VAL A 29 10.01 6.34 4.68
N LEU A 30 10.07 6.86 3.46
CA LEU A 30 11.14 7.74 2.99
C LEU A 30 10.59 9.15 2.75
N GLU A 31 11.39 10.17 3.07
CA GLU A 31 11.11 11.55 2.72
C GLU A 31 11.88 11.93 1.45
N ASN A 32 11.18 12.45 0.45
CA ASN A 32 11.78 12.93 -0.80
C ASN A 32 12.42 14.33 -0.64
N HIS A 33 13.25 14.51 0.38
CA HIS A 33 13.79 15.81 0.80
C HIS A 33 14.47 16.59 -0.34
N LYS A 34 15.32 15.92 -1.12
CA LYS A 34 16.02 16.54 -2.26
C LYS A 34 15.06 17.01 -3.36
N LEU A 35 14.00 16.24 -3.64
CA LEU A 35 12.99 16.60 -4.66
C LEU A 35 12.10 17.75 -4.17
N ASN A 36 11.75 17.75 -2.89
CA ASN A 36 11.03 18.86 -2.26
C ASN A 36 11.83 20.16 -2.39
N LYS A 37 13.13 20.12 -2.04
CA LYS A 37 14.02 21.29 -2.12
C LYS A 37 14.12 21.87 -3.54
N LEU A 38 14.07 21.02 -4.56
CA LEU A 38 14.14 21.44 -5.97
C LEU A 38 12.77 21.85 -6.54
N GLY A 39 11.67 21.73 -5.79
CA GLY A 39 10.31 21.94 -6.30
C GLY A 39 9.87 20.89 -7.33
N LEU A 40 10.55 19.73 -7.37
CA LEU A 40 10.34 18.66 -8.34
C LEU A 40 9.56 17.47 -7.78
N ASN A 41 9.15 17.51 -6.51
CA ASN A 41 8.34 16.43 -5.96
C ASN A 41 6.92 16.48 -6.52
N LYS A 42 6.68 15.64 -7.53
CA LYS A 42 5.39 15.45 -8.19
C LYS A 42 4.71 14.14 -7.78
N MET A 43 5.25 13.43 -6.78
CA MET A 43 4.69 12.15 -6.36
C MET A 43 3.35 12.38 -5.66
N PRO A 44 2.24 11.81 -6.16
CA PRO A 44 0.96 11.85 -5.45
C PRO A 44 1.01 11.02 -4.17
N GLY A 45 0.05 11.24 -3.27
CA GLY A 45 -0.15 10.35 -2.13
C GLY A 45 -0.49 8.94 -2.60
N TRP A 46 -0.06 7.93 -1.83
CA TRP A 46 -0.18 6.53 -2.25
C TRP A 46 -1.62 6.09 -2.51
N LYS A 47 -2.59 6.65 -1.77
CA LYS A 47 -4.02 6.35 -1.97
C LYS A 47 -4.51 6.89 -3.31
N GLU A 48 -4.20 8.14 -3.63
CA GLU A 48 -4.58 8.72 -4.93
C GLU A 48 -3.92 7.97 -6.08
N ALA A 49 -2.64 7.64 -5.95
CA ALA A 49 -1.89 6.85 -6.93
C ALA A 49 -2.53 5.48 -7.16
N LEU A 50 -2.88 4.77 -6.07
CA LEU A 50 -3.53 3.47 -6.13
C LEU A 50 -4.91 3.56 -6.79
N VAL A 51 -5.73 4.54 -6.43
CA VAL A 51 -7.05 4.76 -7.06
C VAL A 51 -6.90 5.04 -8.54
N SER A 52 -5.95 5.89 -8.93
CA SER A 52 -5.66 6.18 -10.34
C SER A 52 -5.25 4.91 -11.10
N PHE A 53 -4.35 4.10 -10.51
CA PHE A 53 -3.92 2.82 -11.08
C PHE A 53 -5.10 1.87 -11.29
N LEU A 54 -5.93 1.66 -10.25
CA LEU A 54 -7.09 0.77 -10.34
C LEU A 54 -8.11 1.26 -11.38
N LYS A 55 -8.40 2.56 -11.44
CA LYS A 55 -9.29 3.13 -12.47
C LYS A 55 -8.76 2.93 -13.90
N LYS A 56 -7.44 2.94 -14.08
CA LYS A 56 -6.82 2.76 -15.38
C LYS A 56 -6.82 1.30 -15.84
N HIS A 57 -6.60 0.36 -14.91
CA HIS A 57 -6.31 -1.04 -15.24
C HIS A 57 -7.42 -2.03 -14.87
N HIS A 58 -8.35 -1.65 -14.00
CA HIS A 58 -9.44 -2.49 -13.50
C HIS A 58 -10.81 -1.83 -13.73
N LYS A 59 -11.04 -1.31 -14.93
CA LYS A 59 -12.41 -0.99 -15.36
C LYS A 59 -13.19 -2.29 -15.51
N ASN A 60 -14.20 -2.47 -14.66
CA ASN A 60 -15.41 -3.18 -15.05
C ASN A 60 -16.19 -2.33 -16.06
#